data_AF-A0A6I7QYG7-F1
#
_entry.id   AF-A0A6I7QYG7-F1
#
_cell.length_a   1.000
_cell.length_b   1.000
_cell.length_c   1.000
_cell.angle_alpha   90.00
_cell.angle_beta   90.00
_cell.angle_gamma   90.00
#
_symmetry.space_group_name_H-M   'P 1'
#
loop_
_entity.id
_entity.type
_entity.pdbx_description
1 polymer ?
#
loop_
_entity_poly.entity_id
_entity_poly.type
_entity_poly.pdbx_seq_one_letter_code
_entity_poly.pdbx_strand_id
1 'polypeptide(L)' 'MSLDEVETFIQTYRHLPGIPSAKEVVKTGIDVAEMNALLLEKIEELTLYVLELRKELDEINNKQ' A
#
# COMPACT_ATOMS: atom_id res chain seq x y z
N MET A 1 2.95 -2.42 -8.08
CA MET A 1 1.62 -2.72 -8.66
C MET A 1 0.96 -1.40 -9.01
N SER A 2 0.09 -1.36 -10.01
CA SER A 2 -0.80 -0.21 -10.23
C SER A 2 -1.84 -0.12 -9.10
N LEU A 3 -2.43 1.06 -8.89
CA LEU A 3 -3.49 1.24 -7.89
C LEU A 3 -4.71 0.34 -8.17
N ASP A 4 -5.04 0.10 -9.44
CA ASP A 4 -6.14 -0.79 -9.84
C ASP A 4 -5.87 -2.26 -9.46
N GLU A 5 -4.63 -2.72 -9.62
CA GLU A 5 -4.22 -4.06 -9.20
C GLU A 5 -4.25 -4.20 -7.67
N VAL A 6 -3.82 -3.15 -6.95
CA VAL A 6 -3.89 -3.11 -5.48
C VAL A 6 -5.35 -3.15 -5.01
N GLU A 7 -6.23 -2.36 -5.64
CA GLU A 7 -7.67 -2.38 -5.33
C GLU A 7 -8.26 -3.77 -5.55
N THR A 8 -8.01 -4.37 -6.71
CA THR A 8 -8.50 -5.72 -7.04
C THR A 8 -8.03 -6.76 -6.02
N PHE A 9 -6.77 -6.65 -5.59
CA PHE A 9 -6.22 -7.52 -4.56
C PHE A 9 -6.92 -7.32 -3.21
N ILE A 10 -7.13 -6.09 -2.77
CA ILE A 10 -7.82 -5.79 -1.50
C ILE A 10 -9.27 -6.31 -1.56
N GLN A 11 -9.97 -6.13 -2.68
CA GLN A 11 -11.35 -6.62 -2.82
C GLN A 11 -11.42 -8.15 -2.72
N THR A 12 -10.43 -8.85 -3.31
CA THR A 12 -10.38 -10.31 -3.34
C THR A 12 -9.91 -10.92 -2.02
N TYR A 13 -8.82 -10.40 -1.46
CA TYR A 13 -8.10 -11.00 -0.34
C TYR A 13 -8.32 -10.28 0.99
N ARG A 14 -8.90 -9.08 0.99
CA ARG A 14 -9.25 -8.28 2.19
C ARG A 14 -8.07 -7.78 3.00
N HIS A 15 -6.87 -7.82 2.44
CA HIS A 15 -5.64 -7.23 2.99
C HIS A 15 -4.77 -6.71 1.84
N LEU A 16 -3.72 -5.95 2.18
CA LEU A 16 -2.78 -5.44 1.19
C LEU A 16 -1.84 -6.55 0.68
N PRO A 17 -1.36 -6.45 -0.58
CA PRO A 17 -0.29 -7.28 -1.08
C PRO A 17 0.96 -7.19 -0.18
N GLY A 18 1.54 -8.34 0.16
CA GLY A 18 2.73 -8.43 1.02
C GLY A 18 2.46 -8.26 2.51
N ILE A 19 1.23 -7.94 2.93
CA ILE A 19 0.82 -7.91 4.34
C ILE A 19 0.02 -9.16 4.66
N PRO A 20 0.36 -9.92 5.72
CA PRO A 20 -0.43 -11.08 6.11
C PRO A 20 -1.83 -10.65 6.54
N SER A 21 -2.81 -11.50 6.28
CA SER A 21 -4.18 -11.25 6.73
C SER A 21 -4.26 -11.26 8.26
N ALA A 22 -5.24 -10.54 8.80
CA ALA A 22 -5.48 -10.55 10.26
C ALA A 22 -5.69 -11.97 10.80
N LYS A 23 -6.30 -12.87 10.02
CA LYS A 23 -6.49 -14.27 10.39
C LYS A 23 -5.17 -15.03 10.49
N GLU A 24 -4.24 -14.79 9.57
CA GLU A 24 -2.91 -15.40 9.59
C GLU A 24 -2.11 -14.89 10.79
N VAL A 25 -2.07 -13.57 11.00
CA VAL A 25 -1.38 -12.96 12.15
C VAL A 25 -1.89 -13.53 13.48
N VAL A 26 -3.21 -13.71 13.63
CA VAL A 26 -3.78 -14.32 14.85
C VAL A 26 -3.40 -15.79 14.99
N LYS A 27 -3.33 -16.54 13.88
CA LYS A 27 -3.05 -17.99 13.90
C LYS A 27 -1.57 -18.30 14.13
N THR A 28 -0.67 -17.59 13.45
CA THR A 28 0.77 -17.90 13.42
C THR A 28 1.59 -16.96 14.30
N GLY A 29 1.01 -15.84 14.74
CA GLY A 29 1.78 -14.72 15.25
C GLY A 29 2.52 -14.02 14.10
N ILE A 30 3.13 -12.88 14.44
CA ILE A 30 4.10 -12.18 13.60
C ILE A 30 5.11 -11.50 14.52
N ASP A 31 6.37 -11.45 14.11
CA ASP A 31 7.37 -10.69 14.84
C ASP A 31 7.09 -9.18 14.72
N VAL A 32 7.28 -8.43 15.79
CA VAL A 32 6.98 -6.99 15.82
C VAL A 32 7.95 -6.21 14.93
N ALA A 33 9.22 -6.60 14.86
CA ALA A 33 10.18 -5.96 13.97
C ALA A 33 9.87 -6.28 12.50
N GLU A 34 9.42 -7.49 12.20
CA GLU A 34 8.91 -7.87 10.87
C GLU A 34 7.70 -7.03 10.48
N MET A 35 6.70 -6.90 11.35
CA MET A 35 5.53 -6.05 11.10
C MET A 35 5.94 -4.58 10.87
N ASN A 36 6.86 -4.06 11.68
CA ASN A 36 7.33 -2.69 11.52
C ASN A 36 8.09 -2.47 10.20
N ALA A 37 8.89 -3.44 9.75
CA ALA A 37 9.55 -3.38 8.45
C ALA A 37 8.53 -3.36 7.29
N LEU A 38 7.52 -4.23 7.34
CA LEU A 38 6.43 -4.25 6.36
C LEU A 38 5.65 -2.93 6.35
N LEU A 39 5.37 -2.34 7.52
CA LEU A 39 4.70 -1.05 7.61
C LEU A 39 5.55 0.08 7.00
N LEU A 40 6.87 0.08 7.22
CA LEU A 40 7.77 1.07 6.62
C LEU A 40 7.78 0.95 5.09
N GLU A 41 7.83 -0.27 4.55
CA GLU A 41 7.71 -0.51 3.11
C GLU A 41 6.41 0.09 2.54
N LYS A 42 5.27 -0.10 3.23
CA LYS A 42 3.99 0.48 2.81
C LYS A 42 3.92 1.99 2.93
N ILE A 43 4.61 2.58 3.91
CA ILE A 43 4.72 4.04 4.02
C ILE A 43 5.54 4.61 2.86
N GLU A 44 6.62 3.94 2.45
CA GLU A 44 7.41 4.35 1.28
C GLU A 44 6.57 4.26 -0.01
N GLU A 45 5.89 3.13 -0.23
CA GLU A 45 4.98 2.93 -1.37
C GLU A 45 3.90 4.02 -1.43
N LEU A 46 3.24 4.32 -0.30
CA LEU A 46 2.24 5.40 -0.22
C LEU A 46 2.86 6.78 -0.50
N THR A 47 4.08 7.04 -0.02
CA THR A 47 4.77 8.31 -0.27
C THR A 47 5.05 8.49 -1.75
N LEU A 48 5.44 7.42 -2.45
CA LEU A 48 5.64 7.44 -3.90
C LEU A 48 4.33 7.74 -4.64
N TYR A 49 3.23 7.09 -4.28
CA TYR A 49 1.91 7.39 -4.87
C TYR A 49 1.47 8.83 -4.63
N VAL A 50 1.71 9.39 -3.44
CA VAL A 50 1.38 10.80 -3.14
C VAL A 50 2.22 11.76 -4.01
N LEU A 51 3.50 11.46 -4.23
CA LEU A 51 4.36 12.25 -5.11
C LEU A 51 3.92 12.18 -6.58
N GLU A 52 3.49 11.00 -7.04
CA GLU A 52 2.93 10.81 -8.37
C GLU A 52 1.63 11.61 -8.56
N LEU A 53 0.67 11.44 -7.64
CA LEU A 53 -0.59 12.20 -7.64
C LEU A 53 -0.34 13.71 -7.62
N ARG A 54 0.64 14.18 -6.84
CA ARG A 54 1.00 15.60 -6.82
C ARG A 54 1.47 16.08 -8.19
N LYS A 55 2.32 15.31 -8.89
CA LYS A 55 2.79 15.66 -10.23
C LYS A 55 1.63 15.73 -11.23
N GLU A 56 0.72 14.77 -11.20
CA GLU A 56 -0.47 14.77 -12.05
C GLU A 56 -1.36 16.00 -11.81
N LEU A 57 -1.56 16.37 -10.54
CA LEU A 57 -2.29 17.59 -10.18
C LEU A 57 -1.60 18.86 -10.68
N ASP A 58 -0.28 18.95 -10.53
CA ASP A 58 0.50 20.07 -11.04
C ASP A 58 0.40 20.16 -12.57
N GLU A 59 0.41 19.04 -13.29
CA GLU A 59 0.20 19.01 -14.75
C GLU A 59 -1.20 19.45 -15.17
N ILE A 60 -2.24 19.06 -14.44
CA ILE A 60 -3.63 19.48 -14.71
C ILE A 60 -3.76 20.98 -14.48
N ASN A 61 -3.20 21.50 -13.38
CA ASN A 61 -3.26 22.92 -13.03
C ASN A 61 -2.45 23.80 -14.01
N ASN A 62 -1.31 23.32 -14.51
CA ASN A 62 -0.49 24.06 -15.49
C ASN A 62 -1.06 24.04 -16.92
N LYS A 63 -2.07 23.20 -17.20
CA LYS A 63 -2.80 23.16 -18.49
C LYS A 63 -4.03 24.08 -18.51
N GLN A 64 -4.35 24.77 -17.41
CA GLN A 64 -5.38 25.81 -17.32
C GLN A 64 -4.77 27.20 -17.48
#